data_AF-A0A3M7C3P9-F1
#
_entry.id   AF-A0A3M7C3P9-F1
#
_cell.length_a   1.000
_cell.length_b   1.000
_cell.length_c   1.000
_cell.angle_alpha   90.00
_cell.angle_beta   90.00
_cell.angle_gamma   90.00
#
_symmetry.space_group_name_H-M   'P 1'
#
loop_
_entity.id
_entity.type
_entity.pdbx_description
1 polymer ?
#
loop_
_entity_poly.entity_id
_entity_poly.type
_entity_poly.pdbx_seq_one_letter_code
_entity_poly.pdbx_strand_id
1 'polypeptide(L)'
;MSGANNASMAMPGQNWSMLWPQTFDDFQLDIVGFLAILGEGSVAANAQVAALSRLFYLPRLIPAPQALLWPSRPSKLPPTTAVVTGVYSGNVKEHIHHLAHVLLSGDEMPTYTVRCVRIKKKPEKEKLTTLDTMLRGLPARQNTDPKATLRDPSVKAKALGPLTVVVAFGLALSITLFIVSIVFGDGMSMIATILLSLLSTVVGIGNKWNLKLPQPAQGVNHSDGDVVIRYPRGSYLVVRCTEQVARELYFAPEEIEYNVKSPGKFRIISLVGTLMLMLGVIALANARLPLQFAWAGAYIIINIAQWIAAALPASSHWDLSCYTVEEESIALHPRHDDPKGDGKLFGGPESENFTEALWKAIMFTRETSWVRPGKAAPQTKTWDQWLEKAQEHAACVKPRKGPIKDKKFGDDSGSEGIVWEDPNQWDPKTAWNQLHVANKTPREQNETNSDVSSARLGAESV
;
A
#
# COMPACT_ATOMS: atom_id res chain seq x y z
N MET A 1 -19.48 -51.50 -19.48
CA MET A 1 -19.74 -50.12 -19.92
C MET A 1 -21.12 -49.72 -19.46
N SER A 2 -21.22 -48.98 -18.37
CA SER A 2 -22.42 -48.26 -17.95
C SER A 2 -21.92 -47.04 -17.20
N GLY A 3 -21.89 -45.90 -17.89
CA GLY A 3 -21.58 -44.62 -17.26
C GLY A 3 -22.72 -44.26 -16.34
N ALA A 4 -22.46 -44.22 -15.03
CA ALA A 4 -23.35 -43.58 -14.09
C ALA A 4 -23.31 -42.07 -14.38
N ASN A 5 -24.42 -41.56 -14.90
CA ASN A 5 -24.62 -40.13 -15.02
C ASN A 5 -24.86 -39.58 -13.61
N ASN A 6 -23.93 -38.77 -13.11
CA ASN A 6 -23.90 -38.21 -11.77
C ASN A 6 -24.93 -37.06 -11.61
N ALA A 7 -26.22 -37.37 -11.77
CA ALA A 7 -27.30 -36.49 -11.36
C ALA A 7 -28.21 -37.24 -10.38
N SER A 8 -27.81 -37.30 -9.11
CA SER A 8 -28.67 -37.71 -8.02
C SER A 8 -29.68 -36.59 -7.75
N MET A 9 -30.81 -36.62 -8.45
CA MET A 9 -31.96 -35.79 -8.07
C MET A 9 -32.50 -36.31 -6.73
N ALA A 10 -32.33 -35.49 -5.69
CA ALA A 10 -32.93 -35.71 -4.38
C ALA A 10 -34.47 -35.59 -4.50
N MET A 11 -35.15 -36.69 -4.80
CA MET A 11 -36.61 -36.74 -4.82
C MET A 11 -37.11 -36.76 -3.36
N PRO A 12 -37.96 -35.80 -2.95
CA PRO A 12 -38.47 -35.78 -1.58
C PRO A 12 -39.23 -37.08 -1.29
N GLY A 13 -38.90 -37.72 -0.18
CA GLY A 13 -39.65 -38.87 0.31
C GLY A 13 -41.10 -38.47 0.60
N GLN A 14 -42.01 -39.44 0.53
CA GLN A 14 -43.47 -39.28 0.64
C GLN A 14 -43.94 -38.50 1.89
N ASN A 15 -43.06 -38.32 2.89
CA ASN A 15 -43.35 -37.69 4.18
C ASN A 15 -42.63 -36.34 4.44
N TRP A 16 -42.05 -35.67 3.44
CA TRP A 16 -41.26 -34.45 3.66
C TRP A 16 -40.12 -34.62 4.69
N SER A 17 -39.69 -35.85 4.96
CA SER A 17 -38.55 -36.12 5.83
C SER A 17 -37.33 -35.50 5.19
N MET A 18 -36.66 -34.61 5.92
CA MET A 18 -35.45 -33.94 5.44
C MET A 18 -34.45 -35.01 4.97
N LEU A 19 -34.01 -34.91 3.70
CA LEU A 19 -33.10 -35.85 3.06
C LEU A 19 -31.69 -35.65 3.63
N TRP A 20 -31.50 -36.11 4.86
CA TRP A 20 -30.17 -36.24 5.44
C TRP A 20 -29.55 -37.55 4.96
N PRO A 21 -28.33 -37.53 4.39
CA PRO A 21 -27.60 -38.75 4.10
C PRO A 21 -27.42 -39.53 5.42
N GLN A 22 -27.89 -40.77 5.43
CA GLN A 22 -27.86 -41.64 6.61
C GLN A 22 -26.51 -42.37 6.73
N THR A 23 -25.76 -42.46 5.62
CA THR A 23 -24.45 -43.10 5.57
C THR A 23 -23.42 -42.20 4.90
N PHE A 24 -22.14 -42.34 5.30
CA PHE A 24 -21.06 -41.54 4.75
C PHE A 24 -20.77 -41.85 3.28
N ASP A 25 -21.13 -43.04 2.79
CA ASP A 25 -20.90 -43.46 1.41
C ASP A 25 -21.84 -42.76 0.40
N ASP A 26 -22.98 -42.24 0.87
CA ASP A 26 -23.95 -41.49 0.05
C ASP A 26 -23.55 -40.02 -0.16
N PHE A 27 -22.47 -39.55 0.49
CA PHE A 27 -22.08 -38.15 0.47
C PHE A 27 -21.19 -37.81 -0.74
N GLN A 28 -21.76 -37.17 -1.77
CA GLN A 28 -20.98 -36.67 -2.91
C GLN A 28 -20.47 -35.25 -2.64
N LEU A 29 -19.15 -35.08 -2.51
CA LEU A 29 -18.51 -33.82 -2.15
C LEU A 29 -17.98 -33.09 -3.39
N ASP A 30 -18.86 -32.74 -4.33
CA ASP A 30 -18.49 -31.98 -5.54
C ASP A 30 -18.02 -30.54 -5.21
N ILE A 31 -18.13 -30.13 -3.95
CA ILE A 31 -17.71 -28.82 -3.42
C ILE A 31 -16.20 -28.67 -3.25
N VAL A 32 -15.41 -29.76 -3.23
CA VAL A 32 -13.94 -29.67 -3.03
C VAL A 32 -13.27 -28.92 -4.19
N GLY A 33 -13.71 -29.15 -5.42
CA GLY A 33 -13.20 -28.43 -6.60
C GLY A 33 -13.45 -26.92 -6.50
N PHE A 34 -14.60 -26.51 -5.94
CA PHE A 34 -14.91 -25.10 -5.72
C PHE A 34 -14.03 -24.46 -4.64
N LEU A 35 -13.74 -25.16 -3.55
CA LEU A 35 -12.84 -24.67 -2.49
C LEU A 35 -11.41 -24.41 -3.00
N ALA A 36 -10.98 -25.17 -4.01
CA ALA A 36 -9.70 -24.95 -4.69
C ALA A 36 -9.68 -23.66 -5.53
N ILE A 37 -10.85 -23.15 -5.95
CA ILE A 37 -11.00 -21.98 -6.82
C ILE A 37 -11.37 -20.73 -6.01
N LEU A 38 -11.93 -20.89 -4.82
CA LEU A 38 -12.23 -19.80 -3.89
C LEU A 38 -10.94 -19.18 -3.32
N GLY A 39 -10.97 -17.87 -3.06
CA GLY A 39 -9.83 -17.13 -2.47
C GLY A 39 -9.03 -16.26 -3.45
N GLU A 40 -9.49 -16.11 -4.69
CA GLU A 40 -8.81 -15.32 -5.74
C GLU A 40 -8.44 -13.90 -5.28
N GLY A 41 -9.34 -13.18 -4.60
CA GLY A 41 -9.06 -11.83 -4.10
C GLY A 41 -7.89 -11.76 -3.12
N SER A 42 -7.83 -12.69 -2.16
CA SER A 42 -6.75 -12.73 -1.16
C SER A 42 -5.39 -13.06 -1.78
N VAL A 43 -5.38 -13.97 -2.76
CA VAL A 43 -4.15 -14.37 -3.47
C VAL A 43 -3.68 -13.26 -4.41
N ALA A 44 -4.59 -12.62 -5.13
CA ALA A 44 -4.28 -11.51 -6.02
C ALA A 44 -3.73 -10.30 -5.26
N ALA A 45 -4.29 -9.97 -4.09
CA ALA A 45 -3.83 -8.85 -3.25
C ALA A 45 -2.35 -9.00 -2.83
N ASN A 46 -1.93 -10.23 -2.51
CA ASN A 46 -0.57 -10.52 -2.06
C ASN A 46 0.37 -11.00 -3.17
N ALA A 47 -0.12 -11.16 -4.40
CA ALA A 47 0.61 -11.75 -5.52
C ALA A 47 1.94 -11.04 -5.81
N GLN A 48 1.93 -9.71 -5.84
CA GLN A 48 3.11 -8.91 -6.17
C GLN A 48 4.22 -9.09 -5.13
N VAL A 49 3.87 -9.10 -3.84
CA VAL A 49 4.85 -9.27 -2.76
C VAL A 49 5.32 -10.71 -2.65
N ALA A 50 4.41 -11.67 -2.82
CA ALA A 50 4.74 -13.09 -2.82
C ALA A 50 5.76 -13.43 -3.92
N ALA A 51 5.60 -12.84 -5.11
CA ALA A 51 6.51 -13.02 -6.23
C ALA A 51 7.90 -12.41 -6.00
N LEU A 52 8.09 -11.49 -5.05
CA LEU A 52 9.43 -11.01 -4.67
C LEU A 52 10.21 -12.02 -3.82
N SER A 53 9.53 -12.91 -3.08
CA SER A 53 10.18 -13.94 -2.26
C SER A 53 10.66 -15.16 -3.08
N ARG A 54 11.75 -15.81 -2.69
CA ARG A 54 12.21 -17.06 -3.33
C ARG A 54 11.31 -18.24 -2.97
N LEU A 55 10.61 -18.15 -1.84
CA LEU A 55 9.62 -19.13 -1.41
C LEU A 55 8.48 -19.31 -2.41
N PHE A 56 8.32 -18.38 -3.34
CA PHE A 56 7.35 -18.47 -4.42
C PHE A 56 7.60 -19.66 -5.38
N TYR A 57 8.80 -20.23 -5.40
CA TYR A 57 9.13 -21.43 -6.19
C TYR A 57 8.83 -22.76 -5.48
N LEU A 58 8.44 -22.75 -4.21
CA LEU A 58 8.21 -23.99 -3.48
C LEU A 58 6.92 -24.67 -3.94
N PRO A 59 6.94 -26.01 -4.14
CA PRO A 59 5.74 -26.76 -4.46
C PRO A 59 4.83 -26.79 -3.22
N ARG A 60 3.66 -26.19 -3.32
CA ARG A 60 2.74 -26.00 -2.20
C ARG A 60 1.31 -25.89 -2.67
N LEU A 61 0.39 -26.10 -1.73
CA LEU A 61 -1.02 -25.81 -1.97
C LEU A 61 -1.25 -24.28 -2.04
N ILE A 62 -1.88 -23.82 -3.13
CA ILE A 62 -2.33 -22.44 -3.30
C ILE A 62 -3.81 -22.47 -3.65
N PRO A 63 -4.68 -21.72 -2.93
CA PRO A 63 -6.06 -21.55 -3.34
C PRO A 63 -6.14 -20.62 -4.56
N ALA A 64 -7.13 -20.82 -5.42
CA ALA A 64 -7.38 -19.98 -6.58
C ALA A 64 -6.14 -19.65 -7.45
N PRO A 65 -5.32 -20.63 -7.86
CA PRO A 65 -4.08 -20.36 -8.60
C PRO A 65 -4.33 -19.69 -9.96
N GLN A 66 -5.55 -19.77 -10.50
CA GLN A 66 -5.95 -19.07 -11.72
C GLN A 66 -5.78 -17.55 -11.63
N ALA A 67 -5.86 -16.96 -10.42
CA ALA A 67 -5.63 -15.54 -10.17
C ALA A 67 -4.22 -15.07 -10.60
N LEU A 68 -3.27 -16.00 -10.69
CA LEU A 68 -1.87 -15.74 -11.02
C LEU A 68 -1.52 -16.18 -12.45
N LEU A 69 -2.45 -16.76 -13.19
CA LEU A 69 -2.23 -17.29 -14.54
C LEU A 69 -2.75 -16.36 -15.64
N TRP A 70 -3.05 -15.10 -15.31
CA TRP A 70 -3.63 -14.15 -16.27
C TRP A 70 -2.78 -13.98 -17.53
N PRO A 71 -3.39 -13.89 -18.74
CA PRO A 71 -2.67 -13.75 -20.00
C PRO A 71 -1.80 -12.49 -20.09
N SER A 72 -2.18 -11.43 -19.36
CA SER A 72 -1.44 -10.17 -19.25
C SER A 72 -1.09 -9.92 -17.79
N ARG A 73 0.20 -9.74 -17.52
CA ARG A 73 0.72 -9.40 -16.19
C ARG A 73 0.79 -7.88 -16.02
N PRO A 74 0.56 -7.36 -14.81
CA PRO A 74 0.71 -5.93 -14.54
C PRO A 74 2.16 -5.50 -14.69
N SER A 75 2.42 -4.39 -15.38
CA SER A 75 3.77 -3.84 -15.55
C SER A 75 4.19 -2.88 -14.42
N LYS A 76 3.23 -2.46 -13.61
CA LYS A 76 3.38 -1.46 -12.54
C LYS A 76 2.59 -1.90 -11.31
N LEU A 77 3.05 -1.45 -10.14
CA LEU A 77 2.32 -1.63 -8.89
C LEU A 77 1.09 -0.71 -8.85
N PRO A 78 0.01 -1.08 -8.11
CA PRO A 78 -1.21 -0.29 -8.04
C PRO A 78 -0.93 1.06 -7.37
N PRO A 79 -1.14 2.20 -8.06
CA PRO A 79 -0.93 3.51 -7.47
C PRO A 79 -2.11 3.93 -6.59
N THR A 80 -1.86 4.84 -5.64
CA THR A 80 -2.91 5.46 -4.81
C THR A 80 -3.18 6.89 -5.29
N THR A 81 -4.43 7.34 -5.23
CA THR A 81 -4.83 8.68 -5.67
C THR A 81 -4.38 9.76 -4.67
N ALA A 82 -3.39 10.55 -5.06
CA ALA A 82 -2.91 11.70 -4.30
C ALA A 82 -2.12 12.62 -5.23
N VAL A 83 -2.19 13.94 -5.01
CA VAL A 83 -1.43 14.90 -5.81
C VAL A 83 -0.07 15.10 -5.16
N VAL A 84 0.98 14.70 -5.86
CA VAL A 84 2.38 14.80 -5.41
C VAL A 84 3.06 15.92 -6.18
N THR A 85 3.63 16.89 -5.47
CA THR A 85 4.31 18.05 -6.08
C THR A 85 5.71 18.21 -5.49
N GLY A 86 6.72 18.36 -6.35
CA GLY A 86 8.08 18.68 -5.92
C GLY A 86 8.20 20.16 -5.60
N VAL A 87 8.75 20.49 -4.42
CA VAL A 87 8.87 21.87 -3.92
C VAL A 87 9.77 22.70 -4.83
N TYR A 88 10.96 22.19 -5.11
CA TYR A 88 11.98 22.90 -5.89
C TYR A 88 11.95 22.53 -7.38
N SER A 89 11.56 21.30 -7.71
CA SER A 89 11.54 20.82 -9.10
C SER A 89 10.28 21.23 -9.87
N GLY A 90 9.19 21.57 -9.17
CA GLY A 90 7.90 21.90 -9.78
C GLY A 90 7.22 20.72 -10.49
N ASN A 91 7.79 19.52 -10.40
CA ASN A 91 7.21 18.30 -10.98
C ASN A 91 5.92 17.94 -10.25
N VAL A 92 4.87 17.61 -11.00
CA VAL A 92 3.56 17.25 -10.46
C VAL A 92 3.15 15.87 -10.94
N LYS A 93 2.55 15.09 -10.05
CA LYS A 93 1.97 13.79 -10.35
C LYS A 93 0.62 13.65 -9.66
N GLU A 94 -0.37 13.10 -10.34
CA GLU A 94 -1.74 12.96 -9.81
C GLU A 94 -1.95 11.65 -9.02
N HIS A 95 -0.88 10.88 -8.82
CA HIS A 95 -0.90 9.68 -8.00
C HIS A 95 0.40 9.51 -7.24
N ILE A 96 0.32 8.83 -6.10
CA ILE A 96 1.47 8.34 -5.35
C ILE A 96 1.77 6.90 -5.76
N HIS A 97 3.05 6.58 -5.89
CA HIS A 97 3.51 5.23 -6.17
C HIS A 97 3.33 4.29 -4.97
N HIS A 98 3.28 2.98 -5.25
CA HIS A 98 2.90 1.98 -4.25
C HIS A 98 3.90 1.94 -3.10
N LEU A 99 5.20 1.98 -3.38
CA LEU A 99 6.21 1.89 -2.31
C LEU A 99 6.20 3.13 -1.41
N ALA A 100 6.05 4.31 -2.02
CA ALA A 100 5.90 5.56 -1.28
C ALA A 100 4.64 5.55 -0.40
N HIS A 101 3.53 5.01 -0.92
CA HIS A 101 2.31 4.83 -0.15
C HIS A 101 2.49 3.84 1.01
N VAL A 102 3.13 2.68 0.78
CA VAL A 102 3.39 1.69 1.83
C VAL A 102 4.33 2.23 2.91
N LEU A 103 5.28 3.10 2.55
CA LEU A 103 6.21 3.72 3.50
C LEU A 103 5.52 4.70 4.44
N LEU A 104 4.53 5.46 3.94
CA LEU A 104 3.99 6.63 4.62
C LEU A 104 2.49 6.55 4.97
N SER A 105 1.76 5.53 4.52
CA SER A 105 0.33 5.27 4.78
C SER A 105 -0.53 6.53 5.03
N GLY A 106 -0.33 7.57 4.22
CA GLY A 106 -0.86 8.91 4.50
C GLY A 106 -2.36 9.05 4.20
N ASP A 107 -2.96 8.06 3.54
CA ASP A 107 -4.41 8.04 3.26
C ASP A 107 -5.25 7.84 4.52
N GLU A 108 -4.68 7.20 5.54
CA GLU A 108 -5.33 7.02 6.85
C GLU A 108 -5.31 8.30 7.72
N MET A 109 -4.81 9.43 7.21
CA MET A 109 -4.79 10.68 7.97
C MET A 109 -6.18 11.32 8.03
N PRO A 110 -6.58 11.88 9.20
CA PRO A 110 -7.81 12.66 9.30
C PRO A 110 -7.85 13.88 8.37
N THR A 111 -9.05 14.43 8.21
CA THR A 111 -9.29 15.62 7.37
C THR A 111 -8.47 16.81 7.88
N TYR A 112 -7.83 17.54 6.96
CA TYR A 112 -6.98 18.72 7.27
C TYR A 112 -5.78 18.47 8.19
N THR A 113 -5.38 17.22 8.40
CA THR A 113 -4.15 16.90 9.11
C THR A 113 -2.92 17.20 8.24
N VAL A 114 -1.90 17.81 8.84
CA VAL A 114 -0.62 18.11 8.22
C VAL A 114 0.51 17.47 9.01
N ARG A 115 1.30 16.63 8.37
CA ARG A 115 2.49 16.02 8.98
C ARG A 115 3.71 16.27 8.11
N CYS A 116 4.88 16.32 8.74
CA CYS A 116 6.15 16.45 8.06
C CYS A 116 7.04 15.25 8.42
N VAL A 117 7.62 14.61 7.40
CA VAL A 117 8.49 13.46 7.56
C VAL A 117 9.78 13.67 6.80
N ARG A 118 10.90 13.42 7.44
CA ARG A 118 12.22 13.44 6.83
C ARG A 118 12.61 12.02 6.44
N ILE A 119 12.85 11.81 5.15
CA ILE A 119 13.24 10.51 4.61
C ILE A 119 14.69 10.58 4.15
N LYS A 120 15.52 9.66 4.67
CA LYS A 120 16.90 9.46 4.21
C LYS A 120 17.09 8.01 3.80
N LYS A 121 17.90 7.80 2.77
CA LYS A 121 18.34 6.47 2.34
C LYS A 121 19.55 6.07 3.20
N LYS A 122 19.52 4.89 3.82
CA LYS A 122 20.66 4.41 4.62
C LYS A 122 21.85 4.08 3.70
N PRO A 123 23.06 4.59 3.95
CA PRO A 123 24.25 4.14 3.26
C PRO A 123 24.57 2.68 3.68
N GLU A 124 24.69 1.80 2.69
CA GLU A 124 24.71 0.32 2.81
C GLU A 124 25.79 -0.23 3.78
N LYS A 125 25.37 -0.84 4.90
CA LYS A 125 26.12 -1.87 5.70
C LYS A 125 25.18 -2.76 6.53
N GLU A 126 24.06 -3.23 5.97
CA GLU A 126 23.21 -4.18 6.71
C GLU A 126 23.78 -5.59 6.58
N LYS A 127 24.21 -6.20 7.70
CA LYS A 127 24.66 -7.60 7.73
C LYS A 127 23.44 -8.47 7.44
N LEU A 128 23.34 -9.03 6.24
CA LEU A 128 22.29 -9.99 5.90
C LEU A 128 22.27 -11.15 6.91
N THR A 129 21.11 -11.43 7.49
CA THR A 129 20.92 -12.63 8.31
C THR A 129 20.95 -13.87 7.42
N THR A 130 21.34 -15.02 7.97
CA THR A 130 21.30 -16.32 7.27
C THR A 130 19.89 -16.67 6.77
N LEU A 131 18.86 -16.30 7.54
CA LEU A 131 17.46 -16.44 7.16
C LEU A 131 17.07 -15.57 5.96
N ASP A 132 17.56 -14.32 5.88
CA ASP A 132 17.32 -13.46 4.71
C ASP A 132 17.94 -14.06 3.44
N THR A 133 19.10 -14.67 3.58
CA THR A 133 19.79 -15.37 2.48
C THR A 133 18.96 -16.55 1.97
N MET A 134 18.45 -17.39 2.87
CA MET A 134 17.67 -18.58 2.52
C MET A 134 16.27 -18.23 1.98
N LEU A 135 15.52 -17.38 2.69
CA LEU A 135 14.12 -17.10 2.40
C LEU A 135 13.96 -16.10 1.23
N ARG A 136 14.86 -15.11 1.11
CA ARG A 136 14.82 -14.12 0.03
C ARG A 136 15.68 -14.52 -1.18
N GLY A 137 16.60 -15.48 -1.02
CA GLY A 137 17.45 -15.96 -2.12
C GLY A 137 18.61 -15.02 -2.46
N LEU A 138 19.05 -14.19 -1.52
CA LEU A 138 20.20 -13.32 -1.71
C LEU A 138 21.47 -14.18 -1.75
N PRO A 139 22.44 -13.89 -2.64
CA PRO A 139 23.67 -14.66 -2.67
C PRO A 139 24.41 -14.48 -1.34
N ALA A 140 24.76 -15.60 -0.70
CA ALA A 140 25.66 -15.62 0.44
C ALA A 140 27.02 -15.08 -0.02
N ARG A 141 27.28 -13.81 0.28
CA ARG A 141 28.60 -13.13 0.27
C ARG A 141 29.64 -13.77 -0.68
N GLN A 142 29.66 -13.36 -1.95
CA GLN A 142 30.84 -13.55 -2.79
C GLN A 142 31.68 -12.26 -2.74
N ASN A 143 32.43 -12.09 -1.65
CA ASN A 143 33.52 -11.11 -1.58
C ASN A 143 34.72 -11.68 -2.38
N THR A 144 34.70 -11.55 -3.71
CA THR A 144 35.90 -11.73 -4.55
C THR A 144 35.89 -10.78 -5.75
N ASP A 145 35.37 -9.57 -5.58
CA ASP A 145 35.61 -8.52 -6.57
C ASP A 145 35.70 -7.14 -5.90
N PRO A 146 36.90 -6.53 -5.80
CA PRO A 146 37.06 -5.17 -5.25
C PRO A 146 36.42 -4.09 -6.13
N LYS A 147 35.93 -4.45 -7.34
CA LYS A 147 35.18 -3.58 -8.24
C LYS A 147 33.68 -3.91 -8.32
N ALA A 148 33.16 -4.86 -7.54
CA ALA A 148 31.72 -5.06 -7.44
C ALA A 148 31.10 -3.80 -6.85
N THR A 149 30.53 -2.96 -7.72
CA THR A 149 29.71 -1.80 -7.39
C THR A 149 28.78 -2.15 -6.24
N LEU A 150 28.83 -1.34 -5.17
CA LEU A 150 27.90 -1.37 -4.04
C LEU A 150 26.50 -1.76 -4.54
N ARG A 151 25.96 -2.86 -4.04
CA ARG A 151 24.66 -3.35 -4.53
C ARG A 151 23.60 -2.51 -3.86
N ASP A 152 22.99 -1.64 -4.64
CA ASP A 152 22.02 -0.69 -4.13
C ASP A 152 20.94 -1.36 -3.27
N PRO A 153 20.59 -0.75 -2.13
CA PRO A 153 19.58 -1.30 -1.25
C PRO A 153 18.25 -1.32 -2.00
N SER A 154 17.86 -2.51 -2.44
CA SER A 154 16.61 -2.78 -3.14
C SER A 154 15.53 -3.07 -2.12
N VAL A 155 14.35 -2.49 -2.34
CA VAL A 155 13.13 -2.83 -1.62
C VAL A 155 12.79 -4.30 -1.88
N LYS A 156 12.48 -5.05 -0.82
CA LYS A 156 12.32 -6.51 -0.87
C LYS A 156 11.04 -6.94 -0.16
N ALA A 157 10.65 -8.21 -0.33
CA ALA A 157 9.70 -8.84 0.58
C ALA A 157 10.36 -9.08 1.94
N LYS A 158 9.59 -8.92 3.02
CA LYS A 158 10.03 -9.22 4.38
C LYS A 158 10.31 -10.72 4.53
N ALA A 159 11.49 -11.09 5.04
CA ALA A 159 11.88 -12.51 5.16
C ALA A 159 10.93 -13.30 6.07
N LEU A 160 10.59 -12.74 7.23
CA LEU A 160 9.67 -13.34 8.19
C LEU A 160 8.30 -12.64 8.16
N GLY A 161 7.75 -12.48 6.96
CA GLY A 161 6.42 -11.89 6.77
C GLY A 161 5.29 -12.93 6.94
N PRO A 162 4.02 -12.47 7.04
CA PRO A 162 2.85 -13.36 7.09
C PRO A 162 2.80 -14.33 5.91
N LEU A 163 3.25 -13.89 4.73
CA LEU A 163 3.31 -14.73 3.53
C LEU A 163 4.25 -15.92 3.69
N THR A 164 5.36 -15.79 4.41
CA THR A 164 6.27 -16.92 4.67
C THR A 164 5.57 -18.00 5.49
N VAL A 165 4.76 -17.61 6.48
CA VAL A 165 3.96 -18.54 7.29
C VAL A 165 2.90 -19.24 6.43
N VAL A 166 2.21 -18.51 5.57
CA VAL A 166 1.21 -19.08 4.65
C VAL A 166 1.86 -20.07 3.68
N VAL A 167 3.06 -19.76 3.17
CA VAL A 167 3.83 -20.69 2.32
C VAL A 167 4.19 -21.96 3.10
N ALA A 168 4.63 -21.83 4.36
CA ALA A 168 4.96 -22.98 5.20
C ALA A 168 3.73 -23.86 5.46
N PHE A 169 2.55 -23.27 5.73
CA PHE A 169 1.30 -24.01 5.85
C PHE A 169 0.93 -24.73 4.55
N GLY A 170 0.99 -24.05 3.40
CA GLY A 170 0.68 -24.66 2.11
C GLY A 170 1.62 -25.83 1.77
N LEU A 171 2.90 -25.72 2.14
CA LEU A 171 3.88 -26.80 1.96
C LEU A 171 3.59 -27.97 2.91
N ALA A 172 3.35 -27.69 4.20
CA ALA A 172 3.03 -28.70 5.19
C ALA A 172 1.75 -29.48 4.81
N LEU A 173 0.69 -28.77 4.43
CA LEU A 173 -0.57 -29.37 3.97
C LEU A 173 -0.36 -30.25 2.72
N SER A 174 0.46 -29.78 1.76
CA SER A 174 0.80 -30.60 0.59
C SER A 174 1.52 -31.90 0.98
N ILE A 175 2.46 -31.85 1.92
CA ILE A 175 3.21 -33.04 2.37
C ILE A 175 2.26 -33.99 3.11
N THR A 176 1.42 -33.46 4.00
CA THR A 176 0.41 -34.24 4.73
C THR A 176 -0.55 -34.92 3.76
N LEU A 177 -1.14 -34.20 2.80
CA LEU A 177 -2.04 -34.79 1.81
C LEU A 177 -1.36 -35.86 0.95
N PHE A 178 -0.09 -35.67 0.61
CA PHE A 178 0.69 -36.66 -0.14
C PHE A 178 0.87 -37.95 0.67
N ILE A 179 1.28 -37.85 1.94
CA ILE A 179 1.46 -39.00 2.83
C ILE A 179 0.13 -39.73 3.05
N VAL A 180 -0.95 -38.99 3.35
CA VAL A 180 -2.27 -39.57 3.58
C VAL A 180 -2.78 -40.27 2.30
N SER A 181 -2.54 -39.70 1.12
CA SER A 181 -2.91 -40.35 -0.16
C SER A 181 -2.20 -41.69 -0.35
N ILE A 182 -0.93 -41.80 0.05
CA ILE A 182 -0.15 -43.05 0.00
C ILE A 182 -0.71 -44.06 1.01
N VAL A 183 -0.95 -43.64 2.25
CA VAL A 183 -1.45 -44.52 3.32
C VAL A 183 -2.82 -45.11 2.97
N PHE A 184 -3.71 -44.31 2.38
CA PHE A 184 -5.04 -44.77 1.94
C PHE A 184 -5.04 -45.46 0.57
N GLY A 185 -3.89 -45.50 -0.12
CA GLY A 185 -3.72 -46.19 -1.41
C GLY A 185 -4.55 -45.58 -2.55
N ASP A 186 -4.75 -44.26 -2.56
CA ASP A 186 -5.53 -43.58 -3.61
C ASP A 186 -4.62 -42.84 -4.59
N GLY A 187 -4.48 -43.42 -5.78
CA GLY A 187 -3.68 -42.84 -6.86
C GLY A 187 -4.23 -41.53 -7.40
N MET A 188 -5.56 -41.32 -7.38
CA MET A 188 -6.16 -40.09 -7.92
C MET A 188 -5.85 -38.89 -7.01
N SER A 189 -5.99 -39.07 -5.69
CA SER A 189 -5.57 -38.05 -4.71
C SER A 189 -4.07 -37.78 -4.76
N MET A 190 -3.24 -38.80 -4.98
CA MET A 190 -1.79 -38.63 -5.11
C MET A 190 -1.43 -37.79 -6.35
N ILE A 191 -2.04 -38.09 -7.50
CA ILE A 191 -1.85 -37.31 -8.74
C ILE A 191 -2.33 -35.87 -8.55
N ALA A 192 -3.50 -35.67 -7.94
CA ALA A 192 -4.02 -34.35 -7.61
C ALA A 192 -3.03 -33.56 -6.75
N THR A 193 -2.43 -34.20 -5.73
CA THR A 193 -1.44 -33.57 -4.84
C THR A 193 -0.21 -33.13 -5.63
N ILE A 194 0.33 -34.00 -6.49
CA ILE A 194 1.51 -33.68 -7.30
C ILE A 194 1.22 -32.53 -8.26
N LEU A 195 0.11 -32.59 -9.00
CA LEU A 195 -0.25 -31.57 -9.99
C LEU A 195 -0.50 -30.21 -9.33
N LEU A 196 -1.30 -30.16 -8.27
CA LEU A 196 -1.68 -28.91 -7.61
C LEU A 196 -0.53 -28.29 -6.82
N SER A 197 0.39 -29.10 -6.29
CA SER A 197 1.60 -28.59 -5.64
C SER A 197 2.67 -28.16 -6.62
N LEU A 198 2.86 -28.85 -7.74
CA LEU A 198 3.79 -28.39 -8.78
C LEU A 198 3.25 -27.15 -9.53
N LEU A 199 1.92 -26.99 -9.60
CA LEU A 199 1.29 -25.79 -10.15
C LEU A 199 1.78 -24.51 -9.49
N SER A 200 1.99 -24.50 -8.17
CA SER A 200 2.53 -23.33 -7.47
C SER A 200 3.93 -22.96 -7.96
N THR A 201 4.77 -23.96 -8.25
CA THR A 201 6.12 -23.76 -8.78
C THR A 201 6.08 -23.18 -10.20
N VAL A 202 5.18 -23.69 -11.05
CA VAL A 202 4.99 -23.20 -12.43
C VAL A 202 4.52 -21.75 -12.42
N VAL A 203 3.51 -21.44 -11.61
CA VAL A 203 3.04 -20.07 -11.36
C VAL A 203 4.18 -19.20 -10.80
N GLY A 204 5.01 -19.78 -9.95
CA GLY A 204 6.17 -19.14 -9.35
C GLY A 204 7.19 -18.67 -10.37
N ILE A 205 7.56 -19.54 -11.29
CA ILE A 205 8.46 -19.25 -12.40
C ILE A 205 7.87 -18.19 -13.33
N GLY A 206 6.58 -18.31 -13.65
CA GLY A 206 5.89 -17.37 -14.53
C GLY A 206 5.82 -15.96 -13.97
N ASN A 207 5.60 -15.79 -12.67
CA ASN A 207 5.36 -14.47 -12.07
C ASN A 207 6.53 -13.90 -11.29
N LYS A 208 7.66 -14.60 -11.16
CA LYS A 208 8.83 -14.05 -10.48
C LYS A 208 9.29 -12.75 -11.14
N TRP A 209 9.47 -11.72 -10.32
CA TRP A 209 9.98 -10.43 -10.75
C TRP A 209 10.93 -9.84 -9.71
N ASN A 210 11.67 -8.80 -10.13
CA ASN A 210 12.50 -7.97 -9.27
C ASN A 210 12.17 -6.50 -9.51
N LEU A 211 12.29 -5.71 -8.45
CA LEU A 211 12.08 -4.27 -8.51
C LEU A 211 13.41 -3.56 -8.78
N LYS A 212 13.44 -2.74 -9.82
CA LYS A 212 14.59 -1.88 -10.12
C LYS A 212 14.22 -0.43 -9.85
N LEU A 213 14.83 0.17 -8.84
CA LEU A 213 14.66 1.59 -8.57
C LEU A 213 15.54 2.41 -9.54
N PRO A 214 15.00 3.42 -10.21
CA PRO A 214 15.71 4.23 -11.18
C PRO A 214 16.71 5.17 -10.51
N GLN A 215 17.98 5.04 -10.86
CA GLN A 215 19.08 5.82 -10.27
C GLN A 215 19.36 7.12 -11.03
N PRO A 216 19.91 8.13 -10.35
CA PRO A 216 20.37 9.34 -11.02
C PRO A 216 21.53 9.05 -11.96
N ALA A 217 21.64 9.88 -13.00
CA ALA A 217 22.88 9.97 -13.75
C ALA A 217 24.01 10.32 -12.77
N GLN A 218 25.12 9.57 -12.87
CA GLN A 218 26.30 9.78 -12.01
C GLN A 218 26.81 11.22 -12.16
N GLY A 219 27.05 11.91 -11.04
CA GLY A 219 27.65 13.25 -11.01
C GLY A 219 26.69 14.42 -10.76
N VAL A 220 25.39 14.18 -10.56
CA VAL A 220 24.45 15.25 -10.14
C VAL A 220 24.57 15.47 -8.63
N ASN A 221 24.95 16.68 -8.22
CA ASN A 221 24.98 17.08 -6.81
C ASN A 221 23.59 16.96 -6.18
N HIS A 222 23.55 16.41 -4.97
CA HIS A 222 22.31 16.21 -4.21
C HIS A 222 21.74 17.57 -3.77
N SER A 223 20.83 18.12 -4.56
CA SER A 223 19.99 19.25 -4.15
C SER A 223 18.86 18.76 -3.25
N ASP A 224 18.24 19.70 -2.52
CA ASP A 224 17.02 19.44 -1.78
C ASP A 224 15.90 19.03 -2.75
N GLY A 225 15.22 17.94 -2.40
CA GLY A 225 14.16 17.32 -3.19
C GLY A 225 12.89 17.19 -2.37
N ASP A 226 12.53 18.24 -1.61
CA ASP A 226 11.34 18.20 -0.76
C ASP A 226 10.08 18.01 -1.62
N VAL A 227 9.16 17.20 -1.14
CA VAL A 227 7.93 16.80 -1.84
C VAL A 227 6.72 17.07 -0.96
N VAL A 228 5.66 17.64 -1.52
CA VAL A 228 4.36 17.79 -0.84
C VAL A 228 3.35 16.85 -1.47
N ILE A 229 2.70 16.06 -0.62
CA ILE A 229 1.64 15.14 -1.02
C ILE A 229 0.33 15.69 -0.46
N ARG A 230 -0.64 15.91 -1.34
CA ARG A 230 -2.00 16.31 -1.00
C ARG A 230 -2.95 15.15 -1.23
N TYR A 231 -3.66 14.76 -0.18
CA TYR A 231 -4.69 13.74 -0.25
C TYR A 231 -6.08 14.35 -0.55
N PRO A 232 -7.03 13.56 -1.09
CA PRO A 232 -8.39 14.03 -1.40
C PRO A 232 -9.13 14.62 -0.19
N ARG A 233 -8.82 14.18 1.03
CA ARG A 233 -9.41 14.66 2.30
C ARG A 233 -8.90 16.05 2.74
N GLY A 234 -8.05 16.70 1.95
CA GLY A 234 -7.46 18.00 2.29
C GLY A 234 -6.34 17.93 3.33
N SER A 235 -5.84 16.72 3.63
CA SER A 235 -4.63 16.50 4.43
C SER A 235 -3.37 16.65 3.56
N TYR A 236 -2.30 17.11 4.21
CA TYR A 236 -1.00 17.32 3.57
C TYR A 236 0.07 16.49 4.27
N LEU A 237 0.95 15.88 3.49
CA LEU A 237 2.15 15.23 3.99
C LEU A 237 3.35 15.86 3.29
N VAL A 238 4.16 16.57 4.07
CA VAL A 238 5.40 17.18 3.60
C VAL A 238 6.54 16.19 3.83
N VAL A 239 7.23 15.81 2.77
CA VAL A 239 8.32 14.86 2.79
C VAL A 239 9.60 15.60 2.51
N ARG A 240 10.45 15.73 3.53
CA ARG A 240 11.79 16.31 3.39
C ARG A 240 12.78 15.24 2.99
N CYS A 241 13.33 15.35 1.80
CA CYS A 241 14.23 14.33 1.27
C CYS A 241 15.19 14.90 0.23
N THR A 242 16.22 14.13 -0.10
CA THR A 242 17.14 14.49 -1.19
C THR A 242 16.46 14.26 -2.54
N GLU A 243 16.88 14.99 -3.57
CA GLU A 243 16.34 14.84 -4.94
C GLU A 243 16.41 13.39 -5.46
N GLN A 244 17.42 12.62 -5.03
CA GLN A 244 17.52 11.19 -5.36
C GLN A 244 16.32 10.40 -4.80
N VAL A 245 16.00 10.59 -3.51
CA VAL A 245 14.88 9.89 -2.86
C VAL A 245 13.56 10.35 -3.45
N ALA A 246 13.42 11.66 -3.71
CA ALA A 246 12.24 12.25 -4.32
C ALA A 246 11.94 11.60 -5.68
N ARG A 247 12.96 11.51 -6.54
CA ARG A 247 12.80 10.93 -7.87
C ARG A 247 12.57 9.42 -7.81
N GLU A 248 13.28 8.69 -6.94
CA GLU A 248 13.15 7.23 -6.79
C GLU A 248 11.77 6.81 -6.27
N LEU A 249 11.21 7.50 -5.27
CA LEU A 249 9.96 7.12 -4.61
C LEU A 249 8.71 7.73 -5.25
N TYR A 250 8.78 8.96 -5.76
CA TYR A 250 7.58 9.71 -6.15
C TYR A 250 7.45 9.95 -7.65
N PHE A 251 8.54 10.34 -8.32
CA PHE A 251 8.44 10.81 -9.70
C PHE A 251 8.74 9.75 -10.75
N ALA A 252 9.72 8.88 -10.52
CA ALA A 252 10.12 7.89 -11.50
C ALA A 252 9.23 6.65 -11.43
N PRO A 253 8.93 6.01 -12.58
CA PRO A 253 8.04 4.86 -12.63
C PRO A 253 8.64 3.65 -11.92
N GLU A 254 7.85 3.03 -11.04
CA GLU A 254 8.13 1.69 -10.50
C GLU A 254 7.87 0.64 -11.60
N GLU A 255 8.92 0.22 -12.30
CA GLU A 255 8.83 -0.83 -13.32
C GLU A 255 9.06 -2.22 -12.72
N ILE A 256 8.13 -3.13 -13.02
CA ILE A 256 8.22 -4.54 -12.64
C ILE A 256 9.04 -5.29 -13.69
N GLU A 257 10.26 -5.71 -13.34
CA GLU A 257 11.10 -6.51 -14.25
C GLU A 257 10.89 -8.01 -13.98
N TYR A 258 10.05 -8.64 -14.79
CA TYR A 258 9.83 -10.09 -14.74
C TYR A 258 11.06 -10.86 -15.21
N ASN A 259 11.37 -11.96 -14.53
CA ASN A 259 12.41 -12.89 -14.96
C ASN A 259 12.10 -13.48 -16.35
N VAL A 260 10.84 -13.80 -16.60
CA VAL A 260 10.36 -14.23 -17.92
C VAL A 260 9.86 -13.01 -18.69
N LYS A 261 10.75 -12.41 -19.48
CA LYS A 261 10.47 -11.20 -20.29
C LYS A 261 9.64 -11.48 -21.55
N SER A 262 9.83 -12.63 -22.18
CA SER A 262 9.16 -12.96 -23.45
C SER A 262 7.68 -13.28 -23.22
N PRO A 263 6.74 -12.58 -23.88
CA PRO A 263 5.31 -12.85 -23.77
C PRO A 263 4.94 -14.28 -24.20
N GLY A 264 5.58 -14.81 -25.25
CA GLY A 264 5.33 -16.17 -25.73
C GLY A 264 5.68 -17.24 -24.70
N LYS A 265 6.85 -17.11 -24.05
CA LYS A 265 7.26 -18.03 -22.97
C LYS A 265 6.29 -18.00 -21.80
N PHE A 266 5.84 -16.81 -21.41
CA PHE A 266 4.87 -16.67 -20.33
C PHE A 266 3.50 -17.29 -20.69
N ARG A 267 3.01 -17.11 -21.92
CA ARG A 267 1.76 -17.75 -22.37
C ARG A 267 1.84 -19.28 -22.34
N ILE A 268 2.98 -19.87 -22.69
CA ILE A 268 3.18 -21.32 -22.58
C ILE A 268 3.18 -21.76 -21.12
N ILE A 269 3.85 -21.03 -20.22
CA ILE A 269 3.85 -21.32 -18.77
C ILE A 269 2.42 -21.23 -18.21
N SER A 270 1.66 -20.21 -18.61
CA SER A 270 0.26 -20.04 -18.21
C SER A 270 -0.60 -21.20 -18.71
N LEU A 271 -0.47 -21.60 -19.98
CA LEU A 271 -1.16 -22.76 -20.55
C LEU A 271 -0.86 -24.05 -19.79
N VAL A 272 0.42 -24.33 -19.51
CA VAL A 272 0.83 -25.50 -18.72
C VAL A 272 0.23 -25.45 -17.32
N GLY A 273 0.26 -24.29 -16.67
CA GLY A 273 -0.36 -24.09 -15.36
C GLY A 273 -1.87 -24.34 -15.38
N THR A 274 -2.60 -23.83 -16.36
CA THR A 274 -4.04 -24.05 -16.49
C THR A 274 -4.37 -25.53 -16.72
N LEU A 275 -3.59 -26.24 -17.55
CA LEU A 275 -3.77 -27.68 -17.76
C LEU A 275 -3.50 -28.48 -16.48
N MET A 276 -2.45 -28.14 -15.73
CA MET A 276 -2.16 -28.77 -14.43
C MET A 276 -3.28 -28.52 -13.41
N LEU A 277 -3.87 -27.31 -13.40
CA LEU A 277 -5.02 -27.00 -12.56
C LEU A 277 -6.23 -27.85 -12.92
N MET A 278 -6.62 -27.87 -14.21
CA MET A 278 -7.78 -28.65 -14.68
C MET A 278 -7.61 -30.14 -14.39
N LEU A 279 -6.45 -30.71 -14.72
CA LEU A 279 -6.15 -32.13 -14.46
C LEU A 279 -6.09 -32.43 -12.96
N GLY A 280 -5.53 -31.52 -12.16
CA GLY A 280 -5.48 -31.64 -10.71
C GLY A 280 -6.86 -31.67 -10.06
N VAL A 281 -7.76 -30.77 -10.48
CA VAL A 281 -9.15 -30.72 -9.99
C VAL A 281 -9.95 -31.95 -10.44
N ILE A 282 -9.79 -32.39 -11.69
CA ILE A 282 -10.43 -33.63 -12.19
C ILE A 282 -9.96 -34.84 -11.38
N ALA A 283 -8.65 -34.94 -11.11
CA ALA A 283 -8.11 -36.04 -10.30
C ALA A 283 -8.64 -36.00 -8.87
N LEU A 284 -8.80 -34.80 -8.30
CA LEU A 284 -9.38 -34.59 -6.98
C LEU A 284 -10.86 -35.00 -6.89
N ALA A 285 -11.66 -34.66 -7.90
CA ALA A 285 -13.08 -35.03 -7.96
C ALA A 285 -13.28 -36.56 -8.02
N ASN A 286 -12.30 -37.30 -8.55
CA ASN A 286 -12.33 -38.76 -8.62
C ASN A 286 -11.59 -39.44 -7.45
N ALA A 287 -11.11 -38.70 -6.46
CA ALA A 287 -10.49 -39.25 -5.26
C ALA A 287 -11.53 -39.90 -4.36
N ARG A 288 -11.10 -40.79 -3.47
CA ARG A 288 -11.96 -41.41 -2.46
C ARG A 288 -12.52 -40.35 -1.51
N LEU A 289 -13.77 -40.54 -1.10
CA LEU A 289 -14.52 -39.69 -0.18
C LEU A 289 -13.75 -39.26 1.10
N PRO A 290 -13.06 -40.15 1.86
CA PRO A 290 -12.28 -39.71 3.02
C PRO A 290 -11.14 -38.73 2.67
N LEU A 291 -10.52 -38.89 1.50
CA LEU A 291 -9.46 -37.99 1.04
C LEU A 291 -10.04 -36.66 0.52
N GLN A 292 -11.23 -36.68 -0.10
CA GLN A 292 -11.93 -35.45 -0.47
C GLN A 292 -12.19 -34.56 0.75
N PHE A 293 -12.58 -35.13 1.90
CA PHE A 293 -12.70 -34.37 3.15
C PHE A 293 -11.36 -33.79 3.64
N ALA A 294 -10.27 -34.57 3.57
CA ALA A 294 -8.94 -34.09 3.94
C ALA A 294 -8.52 -32.90 3.07
N TRP A 295 -8.77 -32.97 1.77
CA TRP A 295 -8.54 -31.89 0.82
C TRP A 295 -9.42 -30.67 1.09
N ALA A 296 -10.71 -30.86 1.36
CA ALA A 296 -11.61 -29.78 1.73
C ALA A 296 -11.10 -29.04 2.98
N GLY A 297 -10.71 -29.78 4.02
CA GLY A 297 -10.12 -29.23 5.24
C GLY A 297 -8.83 -28.46 4.95
N ALA A 298 -7.92 -29.02 4.15
CA ALA A 298 -6.68 -28.35 3.78
C ALA A 298 -6.94 -27.03 3.01
N TYR A 299 -7.89 -27.02 2.08
CA TYR A 299 -8.26 -25.81 1.35
C TYR A 299 -8.91 -24.76 2.22
N ILE A 300 -9.75 -25.16 3.18
CA ILE A 300 -10.34 -24.23 4.16
C ILE A 300 -9.23 -23.58 5.01
N ILE A 301 -8.30 -24.38 5.54
CA ILE A 301 -7.20 -23.89 6.37
C ILE A 301 -6.32 -22.90 5.59
N ILE A 302 -5.90 -23.24 4.37
CA ILE A 302 -5.05 -22.35 3.57
C ILE A 302 -5.79 -21.09 3.12
N ASN A 303 -7.09 -21.17 2.81
CA ASN A 303 -7.90 -20.00 2.47
C ASN A 303 -8.02 -19.03 3.65
N ILE A 304 -8.28 -19.55 4.85
CA ILE A 304 -8.30 -18.73 6.08
C ILE A 304 -6.93 -18.08 6.30
N ALA A 305 -5.84 -18.83 6.16
CA ALA A 305 -4.49 -18.29 6.32
C ALA A 305 -4.17 -17.18 5.29
N GLN A 306 -4.59 -17.35 4.03
CA GLN A 306 -4.45 -16.32 2.99
C GLN A 306 -5.30 -15.08 3.28
N TRP A 307 -6.52 -15.26 3.78
CA TRP A 307 -7.39 -14.14 4.14
C TRP A 307 -6.81 -13.32 5.31
N ILE A 308 -6.32 -13.99 6.35
CA ILE A 308 -5.60 -13.33 7.46
C ILE A 308 -4.38 -12.57 6.92
N ALA A 309 -3.58 -13.18 6.04
CA ALA A 309 -2.43 -12.51 5.45
C ALA A 309 -2.82 -11.29 4.60
N ALA A 310 -3.94 -11.35 3.86
CA ALA A 310 -4.45 -10.23 3.06
C ALA A 310 -5.06 -9.11 3.92
N ALA A 311 -5.59 -9.42 5.10
CA ALA A 311 -6.13 -8.44 6.03
C ALA A 311 -5.03 -7.62 6.75
N LEU A 312 -3.79 -8.10 6.75
CA LEU A 312 -2.68 -7.39 7.38
C LEU A 312 -2.20 -6.20 6.52
N PRO A 313 -1.73 -5.12 7.15
CA PRO A 313 -1.30 -3.92 6.43
C PRO A 313 -0.13 -4.22 5.50
N ALA A 314 -0.07 -3.50 4.38
CA ALA A 314 0.97 -3.69 3.36
C ALA A 314 2.40 -3.54 3.93
N SER A 315 2.59 -2.67 4.93
CA SER A 315 3.87 -2.49 5.63
C SER A 315 4.39 -3.77 6.32
N SER A 316 3.53 -4.74 6.60
CA SER A 316 3.94 -6.05 7.14
C SER A 316 4.61 -6.95 6.10
N HIS A 317 4.26 -6.78 4.83
CA HIS A 317 4.71 -7.63 3.73
C HIS A 317 5.96 -7.08 3.02
N TRP A 318 6.06 -5.76 2.94
CA TRP A 318 7.17 -5.06 2.30
C TRP A 318 8.28 -4.74 3.30
N ASP A 319 9.52 -4.93 2.88
CA ASP A 319 10.70 -4.51 3.61
C ASP A 319 11.27 -3.23 3.00
N LEU A 320 11.07 -2.14 3.73
CA LEU A 320 11.51 -0.78 3.38
C LEU A 320 12.64 -0.30 4.32
N SER A 321 13.35 -1.21 5.00
CA SER A 321 14.42 -0.89 5.97
C SER A 321 15.53 0.00 5.41
N CYS A 322 15.65 0.09 4.09
CA CYS A 322 16.56 0.95 3.35
C CYS A 322 16.29 2.46 3.54
N TYR A 323 15.09 2.84 3.98
CA TYR A 323 14.73 4.21 4.31
C TYR A 323 14.63 4.41 5.82
N THR A 324 15.18 5.52 6.32
CA THR A 324 14.89 6.03 7.68
C THR A 324 13.85 7.12 7.57
N VAL A 325 12.80 7.01 8.38
CA VAL A 325 11.73 8.02 8.47
C VAL A 325 11.80 8.67 9.84
N GLU A 326 12.01 9.98 9.88
CA GLU A 326 12.03 10.82 11.09
C GLU A 326 10.85 11.81 11.00
N GLU A 327 9.93 11.80 11.95
CA GLU A 327 8.82 12.78 11.96
C GLU A 327 9.27 14.15 12.49
N GLU A 328 8.72 15.22 11.93
CA GLU A 328 8.88 16.60 12.38
C GLU A 328 7.50 17.18 12.69
N SER A 329 7.41 18.05 13.71
CA SER A 329 6.13 18.63 14.15
C SER A 329 6.19 20.14 14.30
N ILE A 330 5.05 20.78 14.55
CA ILE A 330 4.95 22.23 14.81
C ILE A 330 4.72 22.45 16.30
N ALA A 331 5.41 23.44 16.87
CA ALA A 331 5.31 23.78 18.27
C ALA A 331 3.89 24.25 18.62
N LEU A 332 3.38 23.75 19.73
CA LEU A 332 2.10 24.16 20.27
C LEU A 332 2.22 25.55 20.89
N HIS A 333 1.34 26.47 20.49
CA HIS A 333 1.20 27.78 21.09
C HIS A 333 -0.28 28.17 21.23
N PRO A 334 -0.62 29.07 22.16
CA PRO A 334 -2.00 29.53 22.33
C PRO A 334 -2.49 30.24 21.07
N ARG A 335 -3.76 30.02 20.70
CA ARG A 335 -4.39 30.73 19.59
C ARG A 335 -4.73 32.15 20.05
N HIS A 336 -4.29 33.16 19.29
CA HIS A 336 -4.53 34.57 19.64
C HIS A 336 -6.02 34.94 19.55
N ASP A 337 -6.72 34.38 18.55
CA ASP A 337 -8.16 34.51 18.35
C ASP A 337 -8.80 33.12 18.49
N ASP A 338 -9.27 32.79 19.70
CA ASP A 338 -10.11 31.61 19.94
C ASP A 338 -11.59 32.03 19.95
N PRO A 339 -12.30 31.94 18.82
CA PRO A 339 -13.71 32.33 18.75
C PRO A 339 -14.64 31.38 19.52
N LYS A 340 -14.17 30.21 19.97
CA LYS A 340 -14.98 29.21 20.70
C LYS A 340 -14.65 29.13 22.19
N GLY A 341 -13.54 29.71 22.63
CA GLY A 341 -13.05 29.62 24.01
C GLY A 341 -12.78 28.18 24.44
N ASP A 342 -12.50 27.29 23.48
CA ASP A 342 -12.28 25.86 23.74
C ASP A 342 -10.84 25.56 24.19
N GLY A 343 -9.96 26.57 24.19
CA GLY A 343 -8.59 26.45 24.68
C GLY A 343 -7.70 25.62 23.76
N LYS A 344 -8.09 25.42 22.50
CA LYS A 344 -7.26 24.70 21.54
C LYS A 344 -5.98 25.45 21.20
N LEU A 345 -4.87 24.75 21.37
CA LEU A 345 -3.54 25.21 20.97
C LEU A 345 -3.41 25.13 19.44
N PHE A 346 -2.86 26.19 18.84
CA PHE A 346 -2.38 26.12 17.47
C PHE A 346 -1.07 25.34 17.43
N GLY A 347 -0.91 24.47 16.44
CA GLY A 347 0.25 23.60 16.30
C GLY A 347 -0.16 22.13 16.26
N GLY A 348 0.81 21.23 16.36
CA GLY A 348 0.54 19.80 16.17
C GLY A 348 0.03 19.47 14.76
N PRO A 349 -0.41 18.21 14.54
CA PRO A 349 -0.75 17.74 13.20
C PRO A 349 -2.16 18.12 12.74
N GLU A 350 -3.09 18.44 13.63
CA GLU A 350 -4.50 18.71 13.27
C GLU A 350 -4.72 20.17 12.89
N SER A 351 -5.61 20.44 11.93
CA SER A 351 -5.98 21.81 11.53
C SER A 351 -7.50 21.93 11.41
N GLU A 352 -8.06 23.08 11.77
CA GLU A 352 -9.53 23.25 11.72
C GLU A 352 -10.02 23.64 10.33
N ASN A 353 -9.18 24.33 9.56
CA ASN A 353 -9.53 24.93 8.28
C ASN A 353 -8.51 24.54 7.19
N PHE A 354 -8.98 24.52 5.94
CA PHE A 354 -8.12 24.32 4.78
C PHE A 354 -6.95 25.32 4.71
N THR A 355 -7.21 26.61 4.96
CA THR A 355 -6.19 27.67 4.96
C THR A 355 -5.12 27.44 6.02
N GLU A 356 -5.50 26.88 7.17
CA GLU A 356 -4.58 26.51 8.24
C GLU A 356 -3.72 25.31 7.83
N ALA A 357 -4.32 24.28 7.25
CA ALA A 357 -3.58 23.12 6.75
C ALA A 357 -2.58 23.51 5.63
N LEU A 358 -3.01 24.38 4.71
CA LEU A 358 -2.13 24.89 3.66
C LEU A 358 -0.98 25.72 4.26
N TRP A 359 -1.27 26.57 5.25
CA TRP A 359 -0.25 27.34 5.96
C TRP A 359 0.78 26.44 6.64
N LYS A 360 0.34 25.40 7.36
CA LYS A 360 1.26 24.44 8.00
C LYS A 360 2.15 23.73 6.98
N ALA A 361 1.63 23.36 5.82
CA ALA A 361 2.43 22.79 4.74
C ALA A 361 3.47 23.78 4.19
N ILE A 362 3.10 25.07 4.04
CA ILE A 362 4.02 26.14 3.64
C ILE A 362 5.09 26.38 4.71
N MET A 363 4.75 26.34 6.00
CA MET A 363 5.75 26.46 7.08
C MET A 363 6.82 25.37 7.02
N PHE A 364 6.42 24.12 6.74
CA PHE A 364 7.38 23.01 6.63
C PHE A 364 8.27 23.12 5.39
N THR A 365 7.72 23.58 4.26
CA THR A 365 8.45 23.69 2.98
C THR A 365 9.26 24.97 2.86
N ARG A 366 8.86 26.04 3.57
CA ARG A 366 9.37 27.43 3.46
C ARG A 366 9.24 28.06 2.07
N GLU A 367 8.51 27.41 1.17
CA GLU A 367 8.37 27.82 -0.22
C GLU A 367 6.90 27.69 -0.64
N THR A 368 6.46 28.54 -1.57
CA THR A 368 5.08 28.52 -2.10
C THR A 368 4.99 28.14 -3.58
N SER A 369 6.14 27.97 -4.23
CA SER A 369 6.28 27.61 -5.65
C SER A 369 5.44 26.39 -6.05
N TRP A 370 5.30 25.40 -5.16
CA TRP A 370 4.58 24.15 -5.39
C TRP A 370 3.05 24.27 -5.32
N VAL A 371 2.53 25.35 -4.72
CA VAL A 371 1.09 25.51 -4.48
C VAL A 371 0.32 25.64 -5.81
N ARG A 372 0.89 26.37 -6.78
CA ARG A 372 0.26 26.58 -8.09
C ARG A 372 0.29 25.32 -8.97
N PRO A 373 1.45 24.67 -9.22
CA PRO A 373 1.51 23.42 -9.98
C PRO A 373 0.65 22.31 -9.37
N GLY A 374 0.66 22.19 -8.03
CA GLY A 374 -0.12 21.20 -7.29
C GLY A 374 -1.62 21.50 -7.20
N LYS A 375 -2.09 22.62 -7.80
CA LYS A 375 -3.47 23.11 -7.70
C LYS A 375 -3.98 23.17 -6.26
N ALA A 376 -3.08 23.45 -5.32
CA ALA A 376 -3.36 23.42 -3.89
C ALA A 376 -4.33 24.55 -3.51
N ALA A 377 -4.11 25.76 -4.02
CA ALA A 377 -4.99 26.91 -3.80
C ALA A 377 -5.73 27.35 -5.08
N PRO A 378 -6.90 27.98 -4.97
CA PRO A 378 -7.57 28.66 -6.09
C PRO A 378 -6.70 29.77 -6.70
N GLN A 379 -6.79 29.94 -8.02
CA GLN A 379 -6.07 30.99 -8.74
C GLN A 379 -6.85 32.30 -8.69
N THR A 380 -6.77 33.01 -7.56
CA THR A 380 -7.36 34.34 -7.38
C THR A 380 -6.34 35.33 -6.85
N LYS A 381 -6.56 36.63 -7.11
CA LYS A 381 -5.68 37.72 -6.63
C LYS A 381 -5.53 37.71 -5.11
N THR A 382 -6.60 37.39 -4.38
CA THR A 382 -6.59 37.25 -2.92
C THR A 382 -5.62 36.16 -2.47
N TRP A 383 -5.65 34.99 -3.13
CA TRP A 383 -4.75 33.89 -2.82
C TRP A 383 -3.30 34.21 -3.20
N ASP A 384 -3.06 34.92 -4.30
CA ASP A 384 -1.71 35.34 -4.68
C ASP A 384 -1.06 36.24 -3.62
N GLN A 385 -1.79 37.27 -3.16
CA GLN A 385 -1.31 38.14 -2.08
C GLN A 385 -1.15 37.41 -0.74
N TRP A 386 -2.03 36.44 -0.46
CA TRP A 386 -1.94 35.62 0.75
C TRP A 386 -0.71 34.70 0.72
N LEU A 387 -0.41 34.10 -0.42
CA LEU A 387 0.76 33.23 -0.59
C LEU A 387 2.07 34.00 -0.47
N GLU A 388 2.15 35.23 -0.99
CA GLU A 388 3.31 36.10 -0.83
C GLU A 388 3.59 36.40 0.66
N LYS A 389 2.56 36.83 1.41
CA LYS A 389 2.67 37.03 2.86
C LYS A 389 3.03 35.75 3.61
N ALA A 390 2.43 34.62 3.22
CA ALA A 390 2.76 33.33 3.81
C ALA A 390 4.25 32.98 3.61
N GLN A 391 4.80 33.23 2.42
CA GLN A 391 6.21 32.96 2.15
C GLN A 391 7.14 33.80 3.02
N GLU A 392 6.85 35.10 3.18
CA GLU A 392 7.61 36.00 4.04
C GLU A 392 7.62 35.50 5.49
N HIS A 393 6.47 35.10 6.03
CA HIS A 393 6.36 34.54 7.37
C HIS A 393 7.06 33.17 7.50
N ALA A 394 6.95 32.31 6.49
CA ALA A 394 7.57 30.98 6.49
C ALA A 394 9.10 31.05 6.51
N ALA A 395 9.70 32.10 5.92
CA ALA A 395 11.12 32.36 5.96
C ALA A 395 11.65 32.67 7.39
N CYS A 396 10.80 33.18 8.28
CA CYS A 396 11.16 33.50 9.67
C CYS A 396 11.11 32.29 10.62
N VAL A 397 10.50 31.17 10.20
CA VAL A 397 10.29 29.99 11.04
C VAL A 397 11.62 29.25 11.29
N LYS A 398 11.91 28.95 12.56
CA LYS A 398 13.16 28.30 12.97
C LYS A 398 12.90 26.87 13.49
N PRO A 399 13.76 25.91 13.13
CA PRO A 399 13.70 24.56 13.69
C PRO A 399 14.33 24.54 15.08
N ARG A 400 13.63 23.96 16.05
CA ARG A 400 14.10 23.72 17.42
C ARG A 400 14.00 22.21 17.71
N LYS A 401 14.85 21.68 18.60
CA LYS A 401 14.65 20.33 19.13
C LYS A 401 13.64 20.38 20.28
N GLY A 402 12.62 19.53 20.23
CA GLY A 402 11.57 19.48 21.24
C GLY A 402 10.75 18.19 21.18
N PRO A 403 9.82 18.01 22.13
CA PRO A 403 8.98 16.82 22.16
C PRO A 403 7.94 16.85 21.03
N ILE A 404 7.82 15.73 20.31
CA ILE A 404 6.80 15.49 19.30
C ILE A 404 5.62 14.79 19.96
N LYS A 405 4.45 15.43 19.98
CA LYS A 405 3.20 14.79 20.38
C LYS A 405 2.61 13.99 19.21
N ASP A 406 1.97 12.86 19.52
CA ASP A 406 1.21 12.03 18.58
C ASP A 406 2.00 11.56 17.34
N LYS A 407 3.23 11.10 17.58
CA LYS A 407 4.12 10.52 16.57
C LYS A 407 3.43 9.33 15.89
N LYS A 408 3.28 9.40 14.57
CA LYS A 408 2.75 8.31 13.72
C LYS A 408 3.86 7.62 12.93
N PHE A 409 4.98 8.30 12.68
CA PHE A 409 6.06 7.81 11.81
C PHE A 409 7.43 7.75 12.50
N GLY A 410 8.19 6.69 12.23
CA GLY A 410 9.55 6.46 12.75
C GLY A 410 9.61 5.57 14.00
N ASP A 411 10.82 5.27 14.48
CA ASP A 411 11.02 4.39 15.64
C ASP A 411 10.54 5.02 16.96
N ASP A 412 9.92 4.23 17.84
CA ASP A 412 9.40 4.65 19.15
C ASP A 412 10.48 5.05 20.18
N SER A 413 11.76 4.98 19.81
CA SER A 413 12.91 5.09 20.71
C SER A 413 13.25 6.52 21.19
N GLY A 414 12.39 7.50 20.93
CA GLY A 414 12.54 8.85 21.45
C GLY A 414 11.38 9.77 21.05
N SER A 415 10.77 10.43 22.04
CA SER A 415 9.74 11.45 21.86
C SER A 415 10.31 12.82 21.47
N GLU A 416 11.63 12.96 21.37
CA GLU A 416 12.31 14.18 20.94
C GLU A 416 12.57 14.18 19.44
N GLY A 417 12.23 15.28 18.77
CA GLY A 417 12.50 15.48 17.35
C GLY A 417 12.56 16.96 16.98
N ILE A 418 12.47 17.26 15.68
CA ILE A 418 12.51 18.64 15.20
C ILE A 418 11.10 19.21 15.28
N VAL A 419 10.99 20.34 15.98
CA VAL A 419 9.77 21.10 16.17
C VAL A 419 9.96 22.48 15.56
N TRP A 420 9.00 22.91 14.76
CA TRP A 420 9.01 24.19 14.07
C TRP A 420 8.25 25.23 14.88
N GLU A 421 8.93 26.33 15.23
CA GLU A 421 8.35 27.45 15.96
C GLU A 421 8.15 28.63 15.02
N ASP A 422 6.91 29.12 14.94
CA ASP A 422 6.58 30.41 14.30
C ASP A 422 6.73 31.53 15.36
N PRO A 423 7.73 32.42 15.24
CA PRO A 423 7.92 33.51 16.18
C PRO A 423 6.78 34.54 16.16
N ASN A 424 6.08 34.67 15.02
CA ASN A 424 5.11 35.71 14.79
C ASN A 424 3.66 35.24 15.04
N GLN A 425 3.46 33.94 15.29
CA GLN A 425 2.16 33.31 15.54
C GLN A 425 1.07 33.79 14.57
N TRP A 426 1.40 33.73 13.28
CA TRP A 426 0.56 34.31 12.24
C TRP A 426 -0.74 33.50 12.07
N ASP A 427 -1.90 34.15 12.18
CA ASP A 427 -3.19 33.49 11.92
C ASP A 427 -3.54 33.52 10.42
N PRO A 428 -3.47 32.37 9.72
CA PRO A 428 -3.67 32.30 8.28
C PRO A 428 -5.10 32.65 7.86
N LYS A 429 -6.10 32.33 8.70
CA LYS A 429 -7.52 32.48 8.36
C LYS A 429 -7.93 33.95 8.41
N THR A 430 -7.56 34.65 9.48
CA THR A 430 -7.86 36.08 9.64
C THR A 430 -7.14 36.91 8.57
N ALA A 431 -5.89 36.57 8.25
CA ALA A 431 -5.15 37.23 7.17
C ALA A 431 -5.85 37.06 5.80
N TRP A 432 -6.35 35.87 5.50
CA TRP A 432 -7.10 35.63 4.26
C TRP A 432 -8.41 36.43 4.22
N ASN A 433 -9.17 36.44 5.33
CA ASN A 433 -10.43 37.17 5.42
C ASN A 433 -10.25 38.68 5.18
N GLN A 434 -9.20 39.27 5.75
CA GLN A 434 -8.86 40.69 5.54
C GLN A 434 -8.54 40.97 4.06
N LEU A 435 -7.74 40.12 3.42
CA LEU A 435 -7.41 40.26 1.99
C LEU A 435 -8.62 40.01 1.09
N HIS A 436 -9.53 39.13 1.48
CA HIS A 436 -10.75 38.88 0.73
C HIS A 436 -11.66 40.11 0.77
N VAL A 437 -11.86 40.73 1.94
CA VAL A 437 -12.63 41.97 2.09
C VAL A 437 -11.99 43.11 1.29
N ALA A 438 -10.67 43.27 1.37
CA ALA A 438 -9.94 44.32 0.65
C ALA A 438 -10.03 44.20 -0.88
N ASN A 439 -10.11 42.97 -1.41
CA ASN A 439 -10.13 42.69 -2.85
C ASN A 439 -11.54 42.50 -3.43
N LYS A 440 -12.62 42.65 -2.64
CA LYS A 440 -13.99 42.64 -3.17
C LYS A 440 -14.15 43.71 -4.23
N THR A 441 -14.74 43.36 -5.38
CA THR A 441 -15.03 44.37 -6.41
C THR A 441 -16.15 45.32 -5.97
N PRO A 442 -16.23 46.55 -6.50
CA PRO A 442 -17.31 47.49 -6.18
C PRO A 442 -18.72 46.90 -6.41
N ARG A 443 -18.84 45.97 -7.36
CA ARG A 443 -20.09 45.27 -7.68
C ARG A 443 -20.52 44.30 -6.56
N GLU A 444 -19.59 43.53 -6.00
CA GLU A 444 -19.83 42.62 -4.87
C GLU A 444 -20.00 43.37 -3.55
N GLN A 445 -19.35 44.53 -3.38
CA GLN A 445 -19.58 45.43 -2.24
C GLN A 445 -21.00 46.00 -2.25
N ASN A 446 -21.55 46.33 -3.43
CA ASN A 446 -22.92 46.81 -3.56
C ASN A 446 -23.96 45.71 -3.25
N GLU A 447 -23.73 44.46 -3.66
CA GLU A 447 -24.62 43.32 -3.31
C GLU A 447 -24.55 42.98 -1.80
N THR A 448 -23.35 42.99 -1.21
CA THR A 448 -23.20 42.76 0.24
C THR A 448 -23.86 43.90 1.05
N ASN A 449 -23.75 45.15 0.59
CA ASN A 449 -24.40 46.29 1.24
C ASN A 449 -25.92 46.28 1.04
N SER A 450 -26.43 45.82 -0.12
CA SER A 450 -27.87 45.66 -0.32
C SER A 450 -28.45 44.60 0.60
N ASP A 451 -27.78 43.45 0.78
CA ASP A 451 -28.24 42.39 1.70
C ASP A 451 -28.18 42.80 3.17
N VAL A 452 -27.18 43.57 3.57
CA VAL A 452 -27.11 44.13 4.94
C VAL A 452 -28.16 45.22 5.15
N SER A 453 -28.50 46.00 4.11
CA SER A 453 -29.55 47.02 4.18
C SER A 453 -30.96 46.42 4.22
N SER A 454 -31.23 45.35 3.47
CA SER A 454 -32.50 44.62 3.49
C SER A 454 -32.66 43.81 4.78
N ALA A 455 -31.59 43.25 5.34
CA ALA A 455 -31.60 42.64 6.67
C ALA A 455 -31.84 43.64 7.81
N ARG A 456 -31.33 44.88 7.71
CA ARG A 456 -31.63 45.95 8.67
C ARG A 456 -33.05 46.49 8.55
N LEU A 457 -33.56 46.66 7.32
CA LEU A 457 -34.94 47.08 7.07
C LEU A 457 -35.97 46.05 7.56
N GLY A 458 -35.65 44.75 7.53
CA GLY A 458 -36.48 43.70 8.11
C GLY A 458 -36.41 43.59 9.65
N ALA A 459 -35.39 44.19 10.28
CA ALA A 459 -35.23 44.21 11.74
C ALA A 459 -35.83 45.46 12.40
N GLU A 460 -36.02 46.55 11.66
CA GLU A 460 -36.75 47.75 12.13
C GLU A 460 -38.27 47.66 11.91
N SER A 461 -38.77 46.59 11.28
CA SER A 461 -40.19 46.33 11.03
C SER A 461 -40.83 45.26 11.92
N VAL A 462 -40.30 45.05 13.14
CA VAL A 462 -40.90 44.18 14.17
C VAL A 462 -41.26 44.99 15.41
#